data_AF-A0A8T2ISX4-F1
#
_entry.id   AF-A0A8T2ISX4-F1
#
_cell.length_a   1.000
_cell.length_b   1.000
_cell.length_c   1.000
_cell.angle_alpha   90.00
_cell.angle_beta   90.00
_cell.angle_gamma   90.00
#
_symmetry.space_group_name_H-M   'P 1'
#
loop_
_entity.id
_entity.type
_entity.pdbx_description
1 polymer ?
#
loop_
_entity_poly.entity_id
_entity_poly.type
_entity_poly.pdbx_seq_one_letter_code
_entity_poly.pdbx_strand_id
1 'polypeptide(L)'
;TEFLPRCGELTPVGQVVHEEGKILLQATLEGIGGQASRNHMDHFADIIFSLNKNCFSYLVVWLKEVMQQDGFPSPRVTQEQKDNFSQHVLRERVNKRRMRDMVKDFTLLCRGLHGTEYTADY
;
A
#
# COMPACT_ATOMS: atom_id res chain seq x y z
N THR A 1 12.77 -2.95 16.90
CA THR A 1 11.71 -3.96 17.13
C THR A 1 10.61 -3.68 16.13
N GLU A 2 10.30 -4.61 15.22
CA GLU A 2 9.25 -4.41 14.21
C GLU A 2 7.87 -4.80 14.81
N PHE A 3 6.83 -3.98 14.57
CA PHE A 3 5.51 -4.13 15.20
C PHE A 3 4.65 -5.22 14.53
N LEU A 4 4.49 -5.14 13.21
CA LEU A 4 3.62 -6.04 12.43
C LEU A 4 4.02 -7.52 12.48
N PRO A 5 5.31 -7.91 12.44
CA PRO A 5 5.69 -9.32 12.55
C PRO A 5 5.26 -9.98 13.86
N ARG A 6 5.05 -9.20 14.92
CA ARG A 6 4.69 -9.71 16.26
C ARG A 6 3.17 -9.88 16.45
N CYS A 7 2.34 -9.57 15.46
CA CYS A 7 0.88 -9.64 15.59
C CYS A 7 0.36 -11.07 15.80
N GLY A 8 1.03 -12.08 15.24
CA GLY A 8 0.72 -13.50 15.47
C GLY A 8 1.33 -14.07 16.75
N GLU A 9 2.32 -13.39 17.33
CA GLU A 9 3.08 -13.85 18.50
C GLU A 9 2.53 -13.27 19.81
N LEU A 10 2.00 -12.05 19.78
CA LEU A 10 1.55 -11.32 20.96
C LEU A 10 0.12 -10.84 20.78
N THR A 11 -0.80 -11.42 21.57
CA THR A 11 -2.23 -11.08 21.53
C THR A 11 -2.52 -9.57 21.64
N PRO A 12 -1.88 -8.78 22.53
CA PRO A 12 -2.12 -7.34 22.60
C PRO A 12 -1.70 -6.60 21.32
N VAL A 13 -0.64 -7.05 20.66
CA VAL A 13 -0.17 -6.48 19.39
C VAL A 13 -1.14 -6.83 18.26
N GLY A 14 -1.63 -8.08 18.24
CA GLY A 14 -2.65 -8.51 17.29
C GLY A 14 -3.96 -7.71 17.40
N GLN A 15 -4.39 -7.38 18.63
CA GLN A 15 -5.59 -6.55 18.87
C GLN A 15 -5.43 -5.13 18.30
N VAL A 16 -4.32 -4.45 18.58
CA VAL A 16 -4.07 -3.11 18.02
C VAL A 16 -4.00 -3.15 16.49
N VAL A 17 -3.37 -4.16 15.91
CA VAL A 17 -3.35 -4.31 14.44
C VAL A 17 -4.75 -4.54 13.89
N HIS A 18 -5.59 -5.32 14.56
CA HIS A 18 -6.97 -5.55 14.15
C HIS A 18 -7.82 -4.26 14.18
N GLU A 19 -7.66 -3.44 15.23
CA GLU A 19 -8.43 -2.22 15.45
C GLU A 19 -7.95 -1.06 14.55
N GLU A 20 -6.63 -0.86 14.48
CA GLU A 20 -6.02 0.34 13.88
C GLU A 20 -5.35 0.07 12.52
N GLY A 21 -5.19 -1.20 12.12
CA GLY A 21 -4.44 -1.56 10.92
C GLY A 21 -5.02 -1.02 9.62
N LYS A 22 -6.35 -0.83 9.57
CA LYS A 22 -7.02 -0.18 8.43
C LYS A 22 -6.61 1.30 8.30
N ILE A 23 -6.49 2.01 9.41
CA ILE A 23 -6.07 3.43 9.43
C ILE A 23 -4.63 3.54 8.95
N LEU A 24 -3.75 2.62 9.38
CA LEU A 24 -2.38 2.54 8.87
C LEU A 24 -2.35 2.33 7.34
N LEU A 25 -3.17 1.41 6.82
CA LEU A 25 -3.27 1.18 5.38
C LEU A 25 -3.75 2.43 4.63
N GLN A 26 -4.78 3.11 5.13
CA GLN A 26 -5.29 4.34 4.52
C GLN A 26 -4.22 5.43 4.47
N ALA A 27 -3.57 5.74 5.59
CA ALA A 27 -2.50 6.74 5.65
C ALA A 27 -1.32 6.38 4.72
N THR A 28 -1.00 5.09 4.62
CA THR A 28 0.03 4.60 3.69
C THR A 28 -0.36 4.87 2.23
N LEU A 29 -1.61 4.57 1.86
CA LEU A 29 -2.13 4.80 0.51
C LEU A 29 -2.29 6.28 0.19
N GLU A 30 -2.62 7.14 1.14
CA GLU A 30 -2.62 8.61 0.97
C GLU A 30 -1.22 9.16 0.68
N GLY A 31 -0.21 8.67 1.42
CA GLY A 31 1.20 8.98 1.17
C GLY A 31 1.63 8.62 -0.26
N ILE A 32 1.26 7.41 -0.70
CA ILE A 32 1.47 6.94 -2.08
C ILE A 32 0.67 7.79 -3.08
N GLY A 33 -0.57 8.14 -2.74
CA GLY A 33 -1.50 8.91 -3.58
C GLY A 33 -1.03 10.32 -3.90
N GLY A 34 -0.17 10.91 -3.08
CA GLY A 34 0.34 12.26 -3.33
C GLY A 34 0.82 12.99 -2.09
N GLN A 35 0.33 12.61 -0.90
CA GLN A 35 0.46 13.40 0.33
C GLN A 35 1.86 13.36 0.97
N ALA A 36 2.74 12.47 0.51
CA ALA A 36 4.12 12.40 0.94
C ALA A 36 5.10 12.65 -0.21
N SER A 37 6.36 12.97 0.09
CA SER A 37 7.42 13.02 -0.93
C SER A 37 7.67 11.63 -1.53
N ARG A 38 7.99 11.58 -2.84
CA ARG A 38 8.34 10.35 -3.59
C ARG A 38 9.53 9.59 -2.99
N ASN A 39 10.41 10.28 -2.27
CA ASN A 39 11.56 9.67 -1.61
C ASN A 39 11.17 8.64 -0.53
N HIS A 40 9.90 8.64 -0.08
CA HIS A 40 9.41 7.73 0.94
C HIS A 40 8.69 6.49 0.38
N MET A 41 8.58 6.33 -0.95
CA MET A 41 7.78 5.23 -1.54
C MET A 41 8.28 3.84 -1.13
N ASP A 42 9.59 3.66 -0.99
CA ASP A 42 10.17 2.41 -0.50
C ASP A 42 9.72 2.10 0.94
N HIS A 43 9.57 3.11 1.79
CA HIS A 43 9.09 2.92 3.16
C HIS A 43 7.60 2.55 3.19
N PHE A 44 6.78 3.16 2.35
CA PHE A 44 5.37 2.79 2.23
C PHE A 44 5.18 1.39 1.64
N ALA A 45 5.99 1.01 0.64
CA ALA A 45 6.01 -0.34 0.10
C ALA A 45 6.38 -1.38 1.16
N ASP A 46 7.31 -1.06 2.05
CA ASP A 46 7.71 -1.95 3.15
C ASP A 46 6.55 -2.15 4.15
N ILE A 47 5.73 -1.13 4.42
CA ILE A 47 4.52 -1.25 5.25
C ILE A 47 3.50 -2.17 4.58
N ILE A 48 3.19 -1.95 3.29
CA ILE A 48 2.26 -2.79 2.52
C ILE A 48 2.75 -4.24 2.48
N PHE A 49 4.03 -4.46 2.23
CA PHE A 49 4.65 -5.79 2.22
C PHE A 49 4.50 -6.49 3.57
N SER A 50 4.75 -5.77 4.66
CA SER A 50 4.62 -6.30 6.01
C SER A 50 3.16 -6.63 6.36
N LEU A 51 2.19 -5.80 5.97
CA LEU A 51 0.77 -6.11 6.12
C LEU A 51 0.36 -7.34 5.31
N ASN A 52 0.86 -7.46 4.07
CA ASN A 52 0.57 -8.60 3.21
C ASN A 52 1.10 -9.91 3.82
N LYS A 53 2.32 -9.88 4.35
CA LYS A 53 2.97 -11.05 4.94
C LYS A 53 2.33 -11.48 6.27
N ASN A 54 2.05 -10.54 7.15
CA ASN A 54 1.69 -10.83 8.55
C ASN A 54 0.19 -10.73 8.84
N CYS A 55 -0.57 -9.98 8.03
CA CYS A 55 -1.96 -9.62 8.28
C CYS A 55 -2.85 -9.84 7.04
N PHE A 56 -2.54 -10.87 6.24
CA PHE A 56 -3.14 -11.08 4.92
C PHE A 56 -4.67 -11.10 4.92
N SER A 57 -5.29 -11.83 5.85
CA SER A 57 -6.75 -11.93 5.96
C SER A 57 -7.41 -10.56 6.13
N TYR A 58 -6.80 -9.69 6.94
CA TYR A 58 -7.27 -8.32 7.15
C TYR A 58 -6.97 -7.42 5.95
N LEU A 59 -5.77 -7.53 5.38
CA LEU A 59 -5.38 -6.74 4.21
C LEU A 59 -6.35 -6.94 3.03
N VAL A 60 -6.80 -8.17 2.76
CA VAL A 60 -7.77 -8.45 1.68
C VAL A 60 -9.06 -7.64 1.87
N VAL A 61 -9.57 -7.57 3.09
CA VAL A 61 -10.80 -6.84 3.42
C VAL A 61 -10.56 -5.33 3.35
N TRP A 62 -9.54 -4.84 4.05
CA TRP A 62 -9.26 -3.41 4.14
C TRP A 62 -8.92 -2.79 2.78
N LEU A 63 -8.13 -3.48 1.96
CA LEU A 63 -7.74 -2.97 0.64
C LEU A 63 -8.96 -2.83 -0.27
N LYS A 64 -9.87 -3.81 -0.24
CA LYS A 64 -11.14 -3.72 -0.97
C LYS A 64 -11.98 -2.53 -0.50
N GLU A 65 -12.16 -2.36 0.80
CA GLU A 65 -12.99 -1.28 1.35
C GLU A 65 -12.44 0.11 1.05
N VAL A 66 -11.12 0.27 1.20
CA VAL A 66 -10.45 1.56 1.02
C VAL A 66 -10.38 1.96 -0.46
N MET A 67 -10.09 1.01 -1.35
CA MET A 67 -9.91 1.29 -2.79
C MET A 67 -11.22 1.45 -3.57
N GLN A 68 -12.37 1.20 -2.94
CA GLN A 68 -13.69 1.50 -3.50
C GLN A 68 -14.12 2.96 -3.26
N GLN A 69 -13.39 3.71 -2.43
CA GLN A 69 -13.70 5.11 -2.18
C GLN A 69 -13.41 5.94 -3.43
N ASP A 70 -14.40 6.75 -3.84
CA ASP A 70 -14.25 7.65 -4.98
C ASP A 70 -13.19 8.71 -4.69
N GLY A 71 -12.40 9.06 -5.70
CA GLY A 71 -11.28 10.00 -5.56
C GLY A 71 -10.09 9.52 -4.70
N PHE A 72 -10.17 8.35 -4.07
CA PHE A 72 -9.09 7.78 -3.25
C PHE A 72 -8.26 6.74 -4.04
N PRO A 73 -6.92 6.66 -3.88
CA PRO A 73 -6.05 7.58 -3.13
C PRO A 73 -5.71 8.86 -3.92
N SER A 74 -6.16 8.94 -5.17
CA SER A 74 -6.08 10.13 -6.01
C SER A 74 -7.26 10.16 -6.99
N PRO A 75 -7.82 11.34 -7.34
CA PRO A 75 -8.84 11.45 -8.36
C PRO A 75 -8.33 11.15 -9.77
N ARG A 76 -7.02 10.96 -9.94
CA ARG A 76 -6.37 10.67 -11.23
C ARG A 76 -6.34 9.19 -11.57
N VAL A 77 -6.66 8.30 -10.63
CA VAL A 77 -6.65 6.86 -10.87
C VAL A 77 -8.05 6.32 -11.13
N THR A 78 -8.19 5.49 -12.16
CA THR A 78 -9.46 4.83 -12.50
C THR A 78 -9.72 3.65 -11.55
N GLN A 79 -10.98 3.20 -11.46
CA GLN A 79 -11.30 2.02 -10.66
C GLN A 79 -10.54 0.78 -11.12
N GLU A 80 -10.37 0.59 -12.44
CA GLU A 80 -9.59 -0.50 -13.01
C GLU A 80 -8.12 -0.46 -12.54
N GLN A 81 -7.50 0.72 -12.51
CA GLN A 81 -6.12 0.87 -12.01
C GLN A 81 -6.01 0.56 -10.52
N LYS A 82 -7.02 0.96 -9.72
CA LYS A 82 -7.09 0.62 -8.29
C LYS A 82 -7.22 -0.89 -8.09
N ASP A 83 -8.08 -1.54 -8.87
CA ASP A 83 -8.32 -2.99 -8.78
C ASP A 83 -7.07 -3.78 -9.19
N ASN A 84 -6.40 -3.37 -10.27
CA ASN A 84 -5.15 -3.98 -10.73
C ASN A 84 -4.05 -3.86 -9.69
N PHE A 85 -3.84 -2.65 -9.14
CA PHE A 85 -2.87 -2.46 -8.06
C PHE A 85 -3.19 -3.32 -6.84
N SER A 86 -4.47 -3.36 -6.44
CA SER A 86 -4.91 -4.17 -5.29
C SER A 86 -4.64 -5.65 -5.50
N GLN A 87 -4.97 -6.20 -6.68
CA GLN A 87 -4.70 -7.59 -7.02
C GLN A 87 -3.20 -7.90 -7.02
N HIS A 88 -2.38 -7.00 -7.55
CA HIS A 88 -0.93 -7.15 -7.58
C HIS A 88 -0.32 -7.14 -6.18
N VAL A 89 -0.74 -6.22 -5.32
CA VAL A 89 -0.35 -6.18 -3.90
C VAL A 89 -0.70 -7.49 -3.18
N LEU A 90 -1.91 -8.02 -3.38
CA LEU A 90 -2.34 -9.25 -2.72
C LEU A 90 -1.57 -10.49 -3.21
N ARG A 91 -1.14 -10.52 -4.48
CA ARG A 91 -0.36 -11.62 -5.06
C ARG A 91 1.12 -11.59 -4.64
N GLU A 92 1.68 -10.41 -4.38
CA GLU A 92 3.10 -10.26 -4.11
C GLU A 92 3.45 -10.47 -2.63
N ARG A 93 3.59 -11.73 -2.25
CA ARG A 93 3.78 -12.15 -0.85
C ARG A 93 5.24 -12.33 -0.43
N VAL A 94 6.18 -12.31 -1.39
CA VAL A 94 7.57 -12.74 -1.14
C VAL A 94 8.62 -11.78 -1.70
N ASN A 95 8.34 -11.11 -2.80
CA ASN A 95 9.31 -10.25 -3.47
C ASN A 95 9.11 -8.78 -3.07
N LYS A 96 9.84 -8.38 -2.03
CA LYS A 96 9.86 -7.01 -1.51
C LYS A 96 10.28 -5.98 -2.55
N ARG A 97 11.24 -6.32 -3.43
CA ARG A 97 11.67 -5.43 -4.52
C ARG A 97 10.51 -5.16 -5.48
N ARG A 98 9.79 -6.21 -5.89
CA ARG A 98 8.61 -6.07 -6.75
C ARG A 98 7.49 -5.27 -6.09
N MET A 99 7.29 -5.39 -4.77
CA MET A 99 6.35 -4.52 -4.04
C MET A 99 6.72 -3.04 -4.19
N ARG A 100 8.01 -2.70 -4.08
CA ARG A 100 8.50 -1.33 -4.26
C ARG A 100 8.26 -0.83 -5.67
N ASP A 101 8.61 -1.62 -6.68
CA ASP A 101 8.41 -1.26 -8.09
C ASP A 101 6.92 -0.95 -8.36
N MET A 102 6.00 -1.80 -7.87
CA MET A 102 4.56 -1.59 -8.00
C MET A 102 4.06 -0.32 -7.31
N VAL A 103 4.56 0.00 -6.11
CA VAL A 103 4.21 1.23 -5.39
C VAL A 103 4.75 2.47 -6.10
N LYS A 104 5.97 2.40 -6.65
CA LYS A 104 6.58 3.46 -7.45
C LYS A 104 5.75 3.74 -8.72
N ASP A 105 5.38 2.69 -9.45
CA ASP A 105 4.53 2.81 -10.64
C ASP A 105 3.16 3.41 -10.30
N PHE A 106 2.55 2.93 -9.21
CA PHE A 106 1.23 3.40 -8.79
C PHE A 106 1.23 4.86 -8.31
N THR A 107 2.27 5.32 -7.60
CA THR A 107 2.35 6.75 -7.22
C THR A 107 2.49 7.66 -8.45
N LEU A 108 3.16 7.20 -9.52
CA LEU A 108 3.25 7.96 -10.76
C LEU A 108 1.88 8.12 -11.43
N LEU A 109 1.03 7.07 -11.41
CA LEU A 109 -0.36 7.17 -11.85
C LEU A 109 -1.14 8.17 -10.99
N CYS A 110 -1.04 8.05 -9.66
CA CYS A 110 -1.73 8.94 -8.72
C CYS A 110 -1.35 10.42 -8.90
N ARG A 111 -0.11 10.70 -9.31
CA ARG A 111 0.40 12.06 -9.56
C ARG A 111 0.26 12.52 -11.01
N GLY A 112 -0.18 11.67 -11.93
CA GLY A 112 -0.23 11.96 -13.36
C GLY A 112 1.15 12.13 -14.00
N LEU A 113 2.16 11.43 -13.49
CA LEU A 113 3.55 11.43 -13.98
C LEU A 113 3.88 10.15 -14.77
N HIS A 114 2.96 9.22 -14.87
CA HIS A 114 3.15 7.98 -15.61
C HIS A 114 3.33 8.28 -17.11
N GLY A 115 4.36 7.71 -17.74
CA GLY A 115 4.71 7.97 -19.15
C GLY A 115 5.47 9.28 -19.41
N THR A 116 5.89 10.00 -18.35
CA THR A 116 6.77 11.18 -18.45
C THR A 116 8.23 10.80 -18.18
N GLU A 117 9.20 11.66 -18.55
CA GLU A 117 10.65 11.43 -18.33
C GLU A 117 11.02 11.22 -16.85
N TYR A 118 10.14 11.57 -15.91
CA TYR A 118 10.31 11.35 -14.47
C TYR A 118 10.22 9.87 -14.02
N THR A 119 10.02 8.92 -14.94
CA THR A 119 10.21 7.48 -14.67
C THR A 119 11.67 7.14 -14.41
N ALA A 120 12.62 7.96 -14.85
CA ALA A 120 14.06 7.71 -14.76
C ALA A 120 14.67 7.96 -13.37
N ASP A 121 13.99 8.67 -12.46
CA ASP A 121 14.53 9.09 -11.15
C ASP A 121 14.24 8.10 -9.99
N TYR A 122 14.14 6.79 -10.26
CA TYR A 122 13.78 5.76 -9.27
C TYR A 122 14.75 4.59 -9.12
#